data_AF-A0A6A5SR40-F1
#
_entry.id   AF-A0A6A5SR40-F1
#
_cell.length_a   1.000
_cell.length_b   1.000
_cell.length_c   1.000
_cell.angle_alpha   90.00
_cell.angle_beta   90.00
_cell.angle_gamma   90.00
#
_symmetry.space_group_name_H-M   'P 1'
#
loop_
_entity.id
_entity.type
_entity.pdbx_description
1 polymer ?
#
loop_
_entity_poly.entity_id
_entity_poly.type
_entity_poly.pdbx_seq_one_letter_code
_entity_poly.pdbx_strand_id
1 'polypeptide(L)'
;MSREQTRSLAYKNQFGQELLSTFGTQIGEIALIPATGGLFTVELTYLPPATEGQDIEARKVLLWDRKAEGGFPETKVLKQRVRDHIDPSRDLGHSDKHGKKKKEEKSGELDKKSEQAAAGEEIEVKRNPDGTICDDCT
;
A
#
# COMPACT_ATOMS: atom_id res chain seq x y z
N MET A 1 -16.94 -19.35 -25.52
CA MET A 1 -16.28 -18.74 -24.33
C MET A 1 -16.45 -17.22 -24.41
N SER A 2 -16.69 -16.51 -23.30
CA SER A 2 -16.78 -15.04 -23.31
C SER A 2 -15.39 -14.39 -23.47
N ARG A 3 -15.31 -13.22 -24.12
CA ARG A 3 -14.06 -12.46 -24.32
C ARG A 3 -13.34 -12.12 -23.01
N GLU A 4 -14.08 -11.94 -21.91
CA GLU A 4 -13.53 -11.66 -20.58
C GLU A 4 -12.84 -12.89 -19.96
N GLN A 5 -13.37 -14.10 -20.20
CA GLN A 5 -12.79 -15.35 -19.73
C GLN A 5 -11.40 -15.57 -20.36
N THR A 6 -11.28 -15.32 -21.67
CA THR A 6 -10.02 -15.46 -22.41
C THR A 6 -8.95 -14.49 -21.89
N ARG A 7 -9.32 -13.23 -21.59
CA ARG A 7 -8.40 -12.25 -20.97
C ARG A 7 -7.95 -12.68 -19.58
N SER A 8 -8.88 -13.16 -18.74
CA SER A 8 -8.57 -13.62 -17.38
C SER A 8 -7.59 -14.81 -17.37
N LEU A 9 -7.76 -15.78 -18.28
CA LEU A 9 -6.88 -16.95 -18.35
C LEU A 9 -5.47 -16.61 -18.85
N ALA A 10 -5.35 -15.75 -19.88
CA ALA A 10 -4.05 -15.28 -20.36
C ALA A 10 -3.30 -14.50 -19.27
N TYR A 11 -4.02 -13.65 -18.52
CA TYR A 11 -3.50 -12.92 -17.37
C TYR A 11 -2.97 -13.90 -16.31
N LYS A 12 -3.79 -14.87 -15.85
CA LYS A 12 -3.39 -15.92 -14.89
C LYS A 12 -2.12 -16.66 -15.29
N ASN A 13 -1.96 -17.03 -16.57
CA ASN A 13 -0.77 -17.71 -17.06
C ASN A 13 0.49 -16.83 -16.90
N GLN A 14 0.44 -15.53 -17.22
CA GLN A 14 1.58 -14.64 -17.04
C GLN A 14 2.09 -14.61 -15.60
N PHE A 15 1.21 -14.57 -14.58
CA PHE A 15 1.66 -14.62 -13.18
C PHE A 15 2.34 -15.95 -12.84
N GLY A 16 1.82 -17.08 -13.35
CA GLY A 16 2.47 -18.38 -13.17
C GLY A 16 3.90 -18.40 -13.72
N GLN A 17 4.08 -17.95 -14.97
CA GLN A 17 5.40 -17.90 -15.61
C GLN A 17 6.35 -16.91 -14.93
N GLU A 18 5.86 -15.72 -14.55
CA GLU A 18 6.64 -14.69 -13.84
C GLU A 18 7.11 -15.17 -12.46
N LEU A 19 6.26 -15.89 -11.72
CA LEU A 19 6.60 -16.44 -10.41
C LEU A 19 7.63 -17.56 -10.53
N LEU A 20 7.41 -18.54 -11.43
CA LEU A 20 8.37 -19.63 -11.67
C LEU A 20 9.72 -19.10 -12.17
N SER A 21 9.73 -18.14 -13.09
CA SER A 21 10.95 -17.50 -13.60
C SER A 21 11.71 -16.70 -12.53
N THR A 22 11.00 -16.11 -11.55
CA THR A 22 11.64 -15.35 -10.47
C THR A 22 12.15 -16.25 -9.35
N PHE A 23 11.35 -17.22 -8.91
CA PHE A 23 11.62 -18.00 -7.70
C PHE A 23 12.24 -19.36 -7.97
N GLY A 24 12.18 -19.87 -9.20
CA GLY A 24 12.83 -21.10 -9.63
C GLY A 24 12.43 -22.28 -8.75
N THR A 25 13.42 -22.97 -8.19
CA THR A 25 13.27 -24.15 -7.34
C THR A 25 12.56 -23.90 -6.01
N GLN A 26 12.30 -22.65 -5.62
CA GLN A 26 11.55 -22.35 -4.38
C GLN A 26 10.03 -22.53 -4.53
N ILE A 27 9.50 -22.63 -5.74
CA ILE A 27 8.09 -22.91 -6.01
C ILE A 27 8.00 -24.30 -6.65
N GLY A 28 7.45 -25.27 -5.93
CA GLY A 28 7.27 -26.64 -6.42
C GLY A 28 6.17 -26.78 -7.48
N GLU A 29 5.07 -26.01 -7.34
CA GLU A 29 3.93 -26.06 -8.25
C GLU A 29 3.14 -24.73 -8.28
N ILE A 30 2.34 -24.52 -9.32
CA ILE A 30 1.34 -23.44 -9.40
C ILE A 30 0.03 -24.01 -9.97
N ALA A 31 -1.04 -23.97 -9.18
CA ALA A 31 -2.36 -24.44 -9.58
C ALA A 31 -3.24 -23.30 -10.14
N LEU A 32 -3.53 -23.32 -11.45
CA LEU A 32 -4.43 -22.35 -12.09
C LEU A 32 -5.89 -22.81 -12.04
N ILE A 33 -6.55 -22.61 -10.89
CA ILE A 33 -7.94 -23.02 -10.68
C ILE A 33 -8.91 -22.13 -11.50
N PRO A 34 -9.80 -22.72 -12.33
CA PRO A 34 -10.90 -22.01 -12.97
C PRO A 34 -11.95 -21.58 -11.95
N ALA A 35 -12.40 -20.32 -12.02
CA ALA A 35 -13.41 -19.77 -11.12
C ALA A 35 -14.40 -18.89 -11.88
N THR A 36 -15.66 -18.90 -11.44
CA THR A 36 -16.76 -18.10 -12.01
C THR A 36 -17.00 -16.83 -11.18
N GLY A 37 -18.06 -16.05 -11.49
CA GLY A 37 -18.43 -14.87 -10.70
C GLY A 37 -17.40 -13.73 -10.66
N GLY A 38 -16.40 -13.75 -11.56
CA GLY A 38 -15.32 -12.77 -11.57
C GLY A 38 -14.29 -12.94 -10.44
N LEU A 39 -14.32 -14.05 -9.69
CA LEU A 39 -13.40 -14.33 -8.61
C LEU A 39 -11.95 -14.42 -9.12
N PHE A 40 -11.05 -13.70 -8.43
CA PHE A 40 -9.61 -13.79 -8.61
C PHE A 40 -8.97 -13.64 -7.24
N THR A 41 -8.59 -14.78 -6.67
CA THR A 41 -7.77 -14.89 -5.46
C THR A 41 -6.41 -15.45 -5.82
N VAL A 42 -5.39 -15.09 -5.05
CA VAL A 42 -4.09 -15.76 -5.08
C VAL A 42 -3.77 -16.20 -3.66
N GLU A 43 -3.49 -17.48 -3.50
CA GLU A 43 -3.12 -18.09 -2.22
C GLU A 43 -1.73 -18.71 -2.37
N LEU A 44 -0.94 -18.68 -1.29
CA LEU A 44 0.37 -19.30 -1.20
C LEU A 44 0.34 -20.33 -0.07
N THR A 45 0.66 -21.58 -0.40
CA THR A 45 1.04 -22.60 0.59
C THR A 45 2.56 -22.64 0.63
N TYR A 46 3.15 -22.51 1.82
CA TYR A 46 4.60 -22.51 1.99
C TYR A 46 5.02 -23.16 3.32
N LEU A 47 6.24 -23.69 3.37
CA LEU A 47 6.89 -24.07 4.62
C LEU A 47 7.58 -22.81 5.18
N PRO A 48 7.30 -22.39 6.43
CA PRO A 48 8.01 -21.27 7.03
C PRO A 48 9.49 -21.63 7.27
N PRO A 49 10.40 -20.65 7.30
CA PRO A 49 11.80 -20.91 7.65
C PRO A 49 11.89 -21.52 9.06
N ALA A 50 12.59 -22.66 9.17
CA ALA A 50 12.71 -23.41 10.40
C ALA A 50 13.33 -22.54 11.51
N THR A 51 12.56 -22.27 12.55
CA THR A 51 13.00 -21.59 13.78
C THR A 51 13.25 -22.66 14.84
N GLU A 52 14.33 -22.52 15.61
CA GLU A 52 14.75 -23.54 16.58
C GLU A 52 13.61 -23.92 17.55
N GLY A 53 13.30 -25.22 17.63
CA GLY A 53 12.23 -25.74 18.48
C GLY A 53 10.80 -25.61 17.94
N GLN A 54 10.60 -25.28 16.66
CA GLN A 54 9.27 -25.29 16.03
C GLN A 54 9.11 -26.38 14.97
N ASP A 55 7.95 -27.07 14.98
CA ASP A 55 7.57 -28.03 13.96
C ASP A 55 7.36 -27.37 12.59
N ILE A 56 7.86 -28.02 11.53
CA ILE A 56 7.83 -27.49 10.15
C ILE A 56 6.48 -27.83 9.49
N GLU A 57 5.43 -27.09 9.87
CA GLU A 57 4.11 -27.22 9.29
C GLU A 57 3.90 -26.34 8.04
N ALA A 58 3.19 -26.86 7.04
CA ALA A 58 2.80 -26.11 5.85
C ALA A 58 1.72 -25.07 6.18
N ARG A 59 2.02 -23.79 5.96
CA ARG A 59 1.11 -22.67 6.21
C ARG A 59 0.51 -22.17 4.90
N LYS A 60 -0.77 -21.80 4.93
CA LYS A 60 -1.50 -21.21 3.80
C LYS A 60 -1.84 -19.76 4.09
N VAL A 61 -1.57 -18.86 3.15
CA VAL A 61 -1.86 -17.42 3.25
C VAL A 61 -2.54 -16.89 1.98
N LEU A 62 -3.49 -15.98 2.14
CA LEU A 62 -4.13 -15.25 1.04
C LEU A 62 -3.22 -14.07 0.64
N LEU A 63 -2.60 -14.14 -0.53
CA LEU A 63 -1.75 -13.06 -1.05
C LEU A 63 -2.54 -11.96 -1.77
N TRP A 64 -3.72 -12.27 -2.31
CA TRP A 64 -4.58 -11.30 -2.99
C TRP A 64 -6.04 -11.78 -3.05
N ASP A 65 -7.00 -10.87 -2.90
CA ASP A 65 -8.39 -11.04 -3.34
C ASP A 65 -8.84 -9.78 -4.09
N ARG A 66 -9.30 -9.95 -5.33
CA ARG A 66 -9.87 -8.89 -6.16
C ARG A 66 -11.04 -8.16 -5.51
N LYS A 67 -11.81 -8.80 -4.62
CA LYS A 67 -12.90 -8.12 -3.89
C LYS A 67 -12.38 -7.17 -2.82
N ALA A 68 -11.34 -7.56 -2.07
CA ALA A 68 -10.75 -6.75 -1.01
C ALA A 68 -9.86 -5.62 -1.55
N GLU A 69 -9.03 -5.93 -2.56
CA GLU A 69 -8.03 -5.03 -3.13
C GLU A 69 -8.57 -4.21 -4.32
N GLY A 70 -9.86 -4.34 -4.65
CA GLY A 70 -10.53 -3.57 -5.70
C GLY A 70 -10.08 -3.82 -7.15
N GLY A 71 -9.16 -4.76 -7.39
CA GLY A 71 -8.54 -4.94 -8.71
C GLY A 71 -7.75 -6.23 -8.87
N PHE A 72 -6.96 -6.29 -9.94
CA PHE A 72 -5.99 -7.35 -10.16
C PHE A 72 -4.59 -6.90 -9.67
N PRO A 73 -3.73 -7.80 -9.17
CA PRO A 73 -2.42 -7.43 -8.63
C PRO A 73 -1.44 -7.03 -9.73
N GLU A 74 -0.59 -6.04 -9.47
CA GLU A 74 0.62 -5.87 -10.28
C GLU A 74 1.61 -7.02 -10.03
N THR A 75 2.32 -7.45 -11.09
CA THR A 75 3.33 -8.50 -11.03
C THR A 75 4.45 -8.20 -10.02
N LYS A 76 4.76 -6.91 -9.78
CA LYS A 76 5.71 -6.51 -8.75
C LYS A 76 5.19 -6.77 -7.34
N VAL A 77 3.96 -6.33 -7.05
CA VAL A 77 3.32 -6.49 -5.73
C VAL A 77 3.14 -7.97 -5.40
N LEU A 78 2.75 -8.81 -6.36
CA LEU A 78 2.63 -10.25 -6.12
C LEU A 78 4.00 -10.90 -5.87
N LYS A 79 5.06 -10.49 -6.58
CA LYS A 79 6.43 -10.98 -6.34
C LYS A 79 6.98 -10.53 -4.98
N GLN A 80 6.71 -9.30 -4.55
CA GLN A 80 7.00 -8.84 -3.18
C GLN A 80 6.29 -9.75 -2.15
N ARG A 81 4.96 -9.84 -2.21
CA ARG A 81 4.17 -10.63 -1.25
C ARG A 81 4.60 -12.11 -1.20
N VAL A 82 4.90 -12.75 -2.33
CA VAL A 82 5.43 -14.12 -2.35
C VAL A 82 6.78 -14.21 -1.62
N ARG A 83 7.72 -13.32 -1.93
CA ARG A 83 9.03 -13.28 -1.25
C ARG A 83 8.87 -13.13 0.26
N ASP A 84 8.08 -12.16 0.69
CA ASP A 84 7.99 -11.75 2.10
C ASP A 84 7.54 -12.92 3.02
N HIS A 85 6.94 -13.96 2.44
CA HIS A 85 6.63 -15.24 3.11
C HIS A 85 7.73 -16.31 2.97
N ILE A 86 8.34 -16.50 1.79
CA ILE A 86 9.25 -17.64 1.53
C ILE A 86 10.74 -17.35 1.81
N ASP A 87 11.20 -16.13 1.55
CA ASP A 87 12.60 -15.70 1.67
C ASP A 87 12.68 -14.17 1.78
N PRO A 88 12.30 -13.59 2.94
CA PRO A 88 12.25 -12.14 3.14
C PRO A 88 13.61 -11.44 3.03
N SER A 89 14.72 -12.20 3.04
CA SER A 89 16.09 -11.69 2.88
C SER A 89 16.48 -11.39 1.44
N ARG A 90 15.68 -11.84 0.45
CA ARG A 90 16.05 -11.78 -0.97
C ARG A 90 15.75 -10.43 -1.64
N ASP A 91 16.78 -9.81 -2.21
CA ASP A 91 16.61 -8.65 -3.08
C ASP A 91 15.97 -9.07 -4.42
N LEU A 92 14.87 -8.41 -4.82
CA LEU A 92 14.16 -8.63 -6.10
C LEU A 92 14.46 -7.54 -7.14
N GLY A 93 15.58 -6.82 -6.97
CA GLY A 93 16.04 -5.72 -7.80
C GLY A 93 15.00 -4.61 -7.95
N HIS A 94 14.61 -4.37 -9.20
CA HIS A 94 13.60 -3.38 -9.59
C HIS A 94 12.16 -3.75 -9.16
N SER A 95 11.96 -4.90 -8.51
CA SER A 95 10.65 -5.30 -7.95
C SER A 95 10.50 -4.95 -6.47
N ASP A 96 11.58 -4.86 -5.69
CA ASP A 96 11.51 -4.42 -4.28
C ASP A 96 11.48 -2.88 -4.17
N LYS A 97 12.36 -2.23 -4.92
CA LYS A 97 12.59 -0.78 -4.88
C LYS A 97 11.40 -0.01 -5.43
N HIS A 98 10.41 0.28 -4.57
CA HIS A 98 9.55 1.48 -4.51
C HIS A 98 8.69 1.54 -3.21
N GLY A 99 9.12 0.90 -2.11
CA GLY A 99 8.29 0.62 -0.92
C GLY A 99 8.38 1.56 0.29
N LYS A 100 8.86 2.81 0.19
CA LYS A 100 8.93 3.75 1.35
C LYS A 100 8.45 5.17 1.05
N LYS A 101 7.13 5.38 1.12
CA LYS A 101 6.57 6.60 1.73
C LYS A 101 6.23 6.32 3.18
N LYS A 102 7.23 6.48 4.06
CA LYS A 102 6.98 6.67 5.50
C LYS A 102 6.07 7.90 5.65
N LYS A 103 4.83 7.71 6.15
CA LYS A 103 4.19 8.79 6.91
C LYS A 103 4.83 8.79 8.28
N GLU A 104 5.82 9.67 8.48
CA GLU A 104 6.29 9.98 9.83
C GLU A 104 5.27 10.91 10.48
N GLU A 105 4.50 10.35 11.41
CA GLU A 105 3.73 11.13 12.37
C GLU A 105 4.72 11.94 13.22
N LYS A 106 4.50 13.25 13.31
CA LYS A 106 5.39 14.16 14.03
C LYS A 106 4.63 14.95 15.09
N SER A 107 4.23 14.24 16.13
CA SER A 107 3.95 14.81 17.46
C SER A 107 5.27 14.98 18.22
N GLY A 108 5.40 16.00 19.07
CA GLY A 108 6.64 16.26 19.82
C GLY A 108 7.08 17.72 19.81
N GLU A 109 6.25 18.55 20.43
CA GLU A 109 6.51 19.90 20.93
C GLU A 109 7.82 20.02 21.76
N LEU A 110 8.47 21.18 21.73
CA LEU A 110 9.13 21.81 22.90
C LEU A 110 9.53 23.28 22.61
N ASP A 111 9.80 24.04 23.68
CA ASP A 111 9.43 25.45 23.77
C ASP A 111 10.60 26.44 24.02
N LYS A 112 10.49 27.67 23.48
CA LYS A 112 11.19 28.95 23.85
C LYS A 112 12.75 28.96 23.86
N LYS A 113 13.48 30.08 23.66
CA LYS A 113 13.23 31.55 23.56
C LYS A 113 14.41 32.14 22.74
N SER A 114 14.55 33.39 22.24
CA SER A 114 13.89 34.73 22.34
C SER A 114 14.21 35.49 21.03
N GLU A 115 13.57 36.58 20.57
CA GLU A 115 12.32 37.26 20.96
C GLU A 115 11.53 37.62 19.66
N GLN A 116 11.17 38.83 19.19
CA GLN A 116 11.11 40.23 19.65
C GLN A 116 10.10 41.03 18.77
N ALA A 117 9.81 42.30 19.14
CA ALA A 117 8.99 43.28 18.40
C ALA A 117 7.48 42.96 18.30
N ALA A 118 6.67 43.96 17.91
CA ALA A 118 5.23 44.03 18.18
C ALA A 118 4.43 44.83 17.12
N ALA A 119 3.12 44.96 17.37
CA ALA A 119 2.08 45.54 16.49
C ALA A 119 1.72 44.67 15.26
N GLY A 120 0.50 44.71 14.75
CA GLY A 120 -0.70 45.44 15.21
C GLY A 120 -1.69 45.57 14.05
N GLU A 121 -2.95 45.19 14.26
CA GLU A 121 -3.95 45.13 13.17
C GLU A 121 -4.68 46.47 13.01
N GLU A 122 -4.71 47.00 11.79
CA GLU A 122 -5.37 48.27 11.46
C GLU A 122 -6.54 48.06 10.49
N ILE A 123 -7.77 48.22 10.98
CA ILE A 123 -8.99 48.32 10.18
C ILE A 123 -9.57 49.72 10.40
N GLU A 124 -9.59 50.54 9.35
CA GLU A 124 -9.90 51.97 9.44
C GLU A 124 -11.41 52.24 9.61
N VAL A 125 -11.87 52.34 10.87
CA VAL A 125 -13.25 52.73 11.20
C VAL A 125 -13.31 54.21 11.58
N LYS A 126 -13.85 55.04 10.69
CA LYS A 126 -14.06 56.48 10.93
C LYS A 126 -15.16 56.71 11.98
N ARG A 127 -15.02 57.76 12.79
CA ARG A 127 -15.97 58.15 13.85
C ARG A 127 -16.10 59.67 13.92
N ASN A 128 -17.24 60.13 14.44
CA ASN A 128 -17.52 61.56 14.64
C ASN A 128 -16.80 62.11 15.89
N PRO A 129 -16.56 63.44 15.98
CA PRO A 129 -15.80 64.03 17.09
C PRO A 129 -16.45 63.86 18.47
N ASP A 130 -17.75 63.57 18.54
CA ASP A 130 -18.48 63.24 19.78
C ASP A 130 -18.45 61.73 20.12
N GLY A 131 -17.47 60.98 19.57
CA GLY A 131 -17.20 59.57 19.87
C GLY A 131 -18.19 58.55 19.28
N THR A 132 -19.41 58.96 18.94
CA THR A 132 -20.44 58.11 18.33
C THR A 132 -20.04 57.65 16.92
N ILE A 133 -20.30 56.39 16.62
CA ILE A 133 -20.04 55.77 15.30
C ILE A 133 -21.09 56.26 14.29
N CYS A 134 -20.67 56.56 13.06
CA CYS A 134 -21.56 56.95 11.98
C CYS A 134 -22.18 55.71 11.31
N ASP A 135 -23.47 55.48 11.54
CA ASP A 135 -24.22 54.28 11.09
C ASP A 135 -25.11 54.57 9.85
N ASP A 136 -24.71 55.53 9.01
CA ASP A 136 -25.45 55.94 7.81
C ASP A 136 -24.52 56.01 6.60
N CYS A 137 -24.55 54.95 5.80
CA CYS A 137 -23.93 54.85 4.49
C CYS A 137 -25.00 54.46 3.47
N THR A 138 -25.22 55.31 2.47
CA THR A 138 -25.99 55.02 1.25
C THR A 138 -25.03 54.76 0.09
#